data_AF-A0A349JX65-F1
#
_entry.id   AF-A0A349JX65-F1
#
_cell.length_a   1.000
_cell.length_b   1.000
_cell.length_c   1.000
_cell.angle_alpha   90.00
_cell.angle_beta   90.00
_cell.angle_gamma   90.00
#
_symmetry.space_group_name_H-M   'P 1'
#
loop_
_entity.id
_entity.type
_entity.pdbx_description
1 polymer ?
#
loop_
_entity_poly.entity_id
_entity_poly.type
_entity_poly.pdbx_seq_one_letter_code
_entity_poly.pdbx_strand_id
1 'polypeptide(L)'
;EPTWDREELYQLGLESNPNLRSLRANRSSSSYSVNMAKSAYFPSLSLRASTSGFTRQASSTDLSVQQGELQALGSIQNCLFTNDLYSRLADPLPPQDCSQMAFTDEDAQQIRSANRGFPFNFTGQPPQLSLSVSLPIFQGLNRQRQVSEAQVQLEDIDLNLREQELALRANIATSLATVRAAYQAALIEEQNQAVADEQLRLATERFRVGLADFLELLEAETIKVEADRLQITAIYVYHDSIANLEAVVGTSIRTP
;
A
#
# COMPACT_ATOMS: atom_id res chain seq x y z
N GLU A 1 -44.48 -1.21 -12.73
CA GLU A 1 -44.58 -0.32 -11.55
C GLU A 1 -43.46 -0.63 -10.55
N PRO A 2 -42.77 0.39 -10.01
CA PRO A 2 -41.71 0.21 -9.01
C PRO A 2 -42.28 -0.08 -7.61
N THR A 3 -42.31 -1.35 -7.21
CA THR A 3 -42.85 -1.83 -5.92
C THR A 3 -41.82 -1.95 -4.80
N TRP A 4 -40.57 -1.55 -5.03
CA TRP A 4 -39.49 -1.69 -4.06
C TRP A 4 -39.78 -0.96 -2.75
N ASP A 5 -39.54 -1.64 -1.63
CA ASP A 5 -39.63 -1.05 -0.30
C ASP A 5 -38.37 -0.25 0.04
N ARG A 6 -38.57 0.88 0.71
CA ARG A 6 -37.48 1.79 1.06
C ARG A 6 -36.53 1.17 2.09
N GLU A 7 -37.06 0.45 3.07
CA GLU A 7 -36.23 -0.12 4.13
C GLU A 7 -35.44 -1.32 3.60
N GLU A 8 -36.05 -2.15 2.75
CA GLU A 8 -35.35 -3.23 2.04
C GLU A 8 -34.17 -2.71 1.20
N LEU A 9 -34.39 -1.66 0.40
CA LEU A 9 -33.32 -1.03 -0.39
C LEU A 9 -32.22 -0.42 0.49
N TYR A 10 -32.59 0.11 1.66
CA TYR A 10 -31.61 0.62 2.62
C TYR A 10 -30.74 -0.50 3.20
N GLN A 11 -31.33 -1.61 3.62
CA GLN A 11 -30.57 -2.76 4.12
C GLN A 11 -29.65 -3.34 3.04
N LEU A 12 -30.17 -3.49 1.80
CA LEU A 12 -29.36 -3.90 0.66
C LEU A 12 -28.18 -2.94 0.44
N GLY A 13 -28.46 -1.63 0.44
CA GLY A 13 -27.45 -0.60 0.28
C GLY A 13 -26.39 -0.60 1.39
N LEU A 14 -26.76 -0.90 2.63
CA LEU A 14 -25.78 -1.05 3.71
C LEU A 14 -24.76 -2.15 3.39
N GLU A 15 -25.13 -3.22 2.71
CA GLU A 15 -24.22 -4.32 2.38
C GLU A 15 -23.47 -4.10 1.06
N SER A 16 -24.18 -3.66 0.02
CA SER A 16 -23.64 -3.58 -1.35
C SER A 16 -22.91 -2.27 -1.65
N ASN A 17 -23.22 -1.16 -0.96
CA ASN A 17 -22.67 0.14 -1.33
C ASN A 17 -21.13 0.17 -1.20
N PRO A 18 -20.39 0.45 -2.30
CA PRO A 18 -18.93 0.39 -2.30
C PRO A 18 -18.28 1.46 -1.42
N ASN A 19 -18.90 2.63 -1.26
CA ASN A 19 -18.38 3.70 -0.39
C ASN A 19 -18.49 3.30 1.09
N LEU A 20 -19.59 2.66 1.50
CA LEU A 20 -19.70 2.14 2.87
C LEU A 20 -18.73 0.98 3.10
N ARG A 21 -18.53 0.09 2.13
CA ARG A 21 -17.54 -0.99 2.23
C ARG A 21 -16.12 -0.46 2.40
N SER A 22 -15.73 0.57 1.64
CA SER A 22 -14.41 1.18 1.77
C SER A 22 -14.25 1.89 3.12
N LEU A 23 -15.26 2.59 3.61
CA LEU A 23 -15.25 3.21 4.94
C LEU A 23 -15.14 2.19 6.07
N ARG A 24 -15.84 1.04 5.99
CA ARG A 24 -15.68 -0.05 6.96
C ARG A 24 -14.29 -0.66 6.92
N ALA A 25 -13.70 -0.80 5.74
CA ALA A 25 -12.31 -1.23 5.60
C ALA A 25 -11.35 -0.22 6.26
N ASN A 26 -11.55 1.09 6.03
CA ASN A 26 -10.78 2.15 6.68
C ASN A 26 -10.92 2.12 8.21
N ARG A 27 -12.15 1.94 8.72
CA ARG A 27 -12.42 1.74 10.15
C ARG A 27 -11.63 0.57 10.71
N SER A 28 -11.66 -0.57 10.03
CA SER A 28 -10.93 -1.77 10.45
C SER A 28 -9.42 -1.50 10.52
N SER A 29 -8.86 -0.79 9.52
CA SER A 29 -7.46 -0.36 9.51
C SER A 29 -7.13 0.54 10.71
N SER A 30 -7.96 1.56 10.97
CA SER A 30 -7.75 2.47 12.11
C SER A 30 -7.86 1.77 13.47
N SER A 31 -8.69 0.73 13.58
CA SER A 31 -8.72 -0.11 14.79
C SER A 31 -7.39 -0.83 15.03
N TYR A 32 -6.68 -1.24 13.98
CA TYR A 32 -5.33 -1.78 14.11
C TYR A 32 -4.31 -0.72 14.50
N SER A 33 -4.47 0.53 14.07
CA SER A 33 -3.64 1.65 14.53
C SER A 33 -3.77 1.88 16.04
N VAL A 34 -4.98 1.75 16.60
CA VAL A 34 -5.18 1.78 18.07
C VAL A 34 -4.45 0.63 18.74
N ASN A 35 -4.55 -0.58 18.21
CA ASN A 35 -3.85 -1.75 18.75
C ASN A 35 -2.33 -1.63 18.66
N MET A 36 -1.82 -1.06 17.57
CA MET A 36 -0.40 -0.76 17.40
C MET A 36 0.07 0.28 18.41
N ALA A 37 -0.70 1.36 18.64
CA ALA A 37 -0.38 2.34 19.67
C ALA A 37 -0.38 1.71 21.08
N LYS A 38 -1.32 0.80 21.36
CA LYS A 38 -1.34 0.01 22.61
C LYS A 38 -0.17 -0.97 22.71
N SER A 39 0.33 -1.48 21.59
CA SER A 39 1.46 -2.42 21.57
C SER A 39 2.73 -1.81 22.15
N ALA A 40 2.85 -0.48 22.11
CA ALA A 40 3.98 0.25 22.69
C ALA A 40 4.11 0.08 24.22
N TYR A 41 3.10 -0.48 24.91
CA TYR A 41 3.18 -0.86 26.33
C TYR A 41 3.92 -2.18 26.56
N PHE A 42 4.14 -2.99 25.53
CA PHE A 42 4.84 -4.27 25.60
C PHE A 42 6.32 -4.14 25.21
N PRO A 43 7.19 -5.05 25.68
CA PRO A 43 8.57 -5.08 25.24
C PRO A 43 8.67 -5.46 23.76
N SER A 44 9.60 -4.83 23.03
CA SER A 44 9.96 -5.28 21.69
C SER A 44 11.08 -6.32 21.76
N LEU A 45 10.92 -7.43 21.04
CA LEU A 45 11.95 -8.45 20.86
C LEU A 45 12.49 -8.36 19.44
N SER A 46 13.82 -8.25 19.28
CA SER A 46 14.45 -8.32 17.96
C SER A 46 15.57 -9.34 17.96
N LEU A 47 15.57 -10.22 16.96
CA LEU A 47 16.63 -11.18 16.67
C LEU A 47 17.40 -10.69 15.44
N ARG A 48 18.72 -10.59 15.54
CA ARG A 48 19.59 -10.27 14.40
C ARG A 48 20.68 -11.31 14.30
N ALA A 49 20.80 -11.90 13.11
CA ALA A 49 21.91 -12.74 12.72
C ALA A 49 22.67 -12.03 11.60
N SER A 50 24.00 -11.91 11.73
CA SER A 50 24.84 -11.30 10.71
C SER A 50 26.06 -12.16 10.46
N THR A 51 26.39 -12.36 9.19
CA THR A 51 27.67 -12.90 8.73
C THR A 51 28.31 -11.85 7.85
N SER A 52 29.61 -11.63 8.02
CA SER A 52 30.35 -10.64 7.26
C SER A 52 31.75 -11.16 6.98
N GLY A 53 32.38 -10.59 5.97
CA GLY A 53 33.76 -10.87 5.62
C GLY A 53 34.33 -9.66 4.92
N PHE A 54 35.65 -9.51 4.96
CA PHE A 54 36.33 -8.43 4.27
C PHE A 54 37.52 -8.97 3.47
N THR A 55 37.84 -8.28 2.38
CA THR A 55 39.12 -8.41 1.69
C THR A 55 39.90 -7.13 1.96
N ARG A 56 41.15 -7.25 2.41
CA ARG A 56 42.03 -6.11 2.67
C ARG A 56 43.41 -6.42 2.10
N GLN A 57 44.03 -5.41 1.52
CA GLN A 57 45.41 -5.42 1.09
C GLN A 57 46.06 -4.14 1.62
N ALA A 58 47.19 -4.27 2.30
CA ALA A 58 48.01 -3.13 2.68
C ALA A 58 48.60 -2.48 1.43
N SER A 59 48.60 -1.15 1.38
CA SER A 59 49.13 -0.38 0.25
C SER A 59 50.64 -0.53 0.06
N SER A 60 51.38 -0.81 1.14
CA SER A 60 52.80 -1.17 1.12
C SER A 60 53.11 -2.21 2.19
N THR A 61 54.09 -3.07 1.91
CA THR A 61 54.57 -4.12 2.83
C THR A 61 55.91 -3.78 3.44
N ASP A 62 56.49 -2.63 3.07
CA ASP A 62 57.88 -2.31 3.38
C ASP A 62 58.10 -2.13 4.89
N LEU A 63 57.12 -1.57 5.61
CA LEU A 63 57.17 -1.49 7.07
C LEU A 63 57.18 -2.90 7.71
N SER A 64 56.41 -3.84 7.17
CA SER A 64 56.36 -5.22 7.69
C SER A 64 57.65 -5.98 7.39
N VAL A 65 58.25 -5.77 6.22
CA VAL A 65 59.56 -6.34 5.86
C VAL A 65 60.65 -5.77 6.76
N GLN A 66 60.68 -4.45 6.97
CA GLN A 66 61.64 -3.79 7.85
C GLN A 66 61.53 -4.28 9.32
N GLN A 67 60.32 -4.55 9.80
CA GLN A 67 60.14 -5.14 11.13
C GLN A 67 60.73 -6.55 11.22
N GLY A 68 60.58 -7.37 10.18
CA GLY A 68 61.22 -8.69 10.09
C GLY A 68 62.74 -8.62 10.11
N GLU A 69 63.33 -7.68 9.37
CA GLU A 69 64.78 -7.41 9.37
C GLU A 69 65.29 -7.02 10.76
N LEU A 70 64.60 -6.11 11.45
CA LEU A 70 64.97 -5.68 12.80
C LEU A 70 64.89 -6.83 13.82
N GLN A 71 63.90 -7.71 13.71
CA GLN A 71 63.79 -8.90 14.57
C GLN A 71 64.93 -9.89 14.33
N ALA A 72 65.28 -10.14 13.06
CA ALA A 72 66.40 -11.00 12.71
C ALA A 72 67.74 -10.43 13.23
N LEU A 73 67.96 -9.12 13.09
CA LEU A 73 69.15 -8.45 13.65
C LEU A 73 69.24 -8.62 15.16
N GLY A 74 68.13 -8.45 15.90
CA GLY A 74 68.09 -8.72 17.34
C GLY A 74 68.45 -10.18 17.68
N SER A 75 67.98 -11.12 16.87
CA SER A 75 68.27 -12.56 17.01
C SER A 75 69.76 -12.86 16.82
N ILE A 76 70.37 -12.26 15.78
CA ILE A 76 71.80 -12.37 15.51
C ILE A 76 72.62 -11.80 16.68
N GLN A 77 72.26 -10.63 17.20
CA GLN A 77 72.99 -10.03 18.32
C GLN A 77 72.96 -10.91 19.57
N ASN A 78 71.81 -11.51 19.88
CA ASN A 78 71.69 -12.46 21.00
C ASN A 78 72.57 -13.72 20.79
N CYS A 79 72.60 -14.24 19.56
CA CYS A 79 73.47 -15.37 19.22
C CYS A 79 74.96 -15.01 19.36
N LEU A 80 75.39 -13.86 18.84
CA LEU A 80 76.77 -13.41 18.94
C LEU A 80 77.20 -13.18 20.39
N PHE A 81 76.31 -12.59 21.20
CA PHE A 81 76.53 -12.45 22.64
C PHE A 81 76.71 -13.81 23.33
N THR A 82 75.89 -14.80 22.97
CA THR A 82 75.98 -16.16 23.51
C THR A 82 77.29 -16.84 23.10
N ASN A 83 77.73 -16.67 21.85
CA ASN A 83 79.01 -17.17 21.37
C ASN A 83 80.21 -16.50 22.08
N ASP A 84 80.14 -15.18 22.30
CA ASP A 84 81.17 -14.47 23.09
C ASP A 84 81.24 -15.05 24.50
N LEU A 85 80.08 -15.32 25.14
CA LEU A 85 80.03 -15.99 26.44
C LEU A 85 80.68 -17.38 26.40
N TYR A 86 80.34 -18.22 25.41
CA TYR A 86 80.93 -19.55 25.23
C TYR A 86 82.45 -19.53 25.09
N SER A 87 83.01 -18.52 24.41
CA SER A 87 84.45 -18.37 24.22
C SER A 87 85.22 -18.04 25.51
N ARG A 88 84.53 -17.55 26.55
CA ARG A 88 85.11 -17.11 27.82
C ARG A 88 85.05 -18.15 28.93
N LEU A 89 84.45 -19.32 28.69
CA LEU A 89 84.43 -20.42 29.65
C LEU A 89 85.82 -21.06 29.78
N ALA A 90 86.10 -21.68 30.94
CA ALA A 90 87.37 -22.36 31.20
C ALA A 90 87.65 -23.50 30.20
N ASP A 91 86.59 -24.21 29.79
CA ASP A 91 86.58 -25.13 28.64
C ASP A 91 85.58 -24.58 27.60
N PRO A 92 86.04 -23.89 26.53
CA PRO A 92 85.15 -23.18 25.63
C PRO A 92 84.28 -24.13 24.81
N LEU A 93 82.99 -23.80 24.72
CA LEU A 93 82.02 -24.52 23.88
C LEU A 93 82.13 -24.03 22.41
N PRO A 94 81.80 -24.88 21.42
CA PRO A 94 81.87 -24.49 20.01
C PRO A 94 80.87 -23.36 19.70
N PRO A 95 81.26 -22.35 18.90
CA PRO A 95 80.36 -21.27 18.52
C PRO A 95 79.27 -21.76 17.57
N GLN A 96 78.07 -21.20 17.69
CA GLN A 96 76.97 -21.42 16.77
C GLN A 96 77.05 -20.48 15.56
N ASP A 97 76.55 -20.91 14.40
CA ASP A 97 76.50 -20.09 13.20
C ASP A 97 75.30 -19.11 13.27
N CYS A 98 75.59 -17.87 13.67
CA CYS A 98 74.55 -16.85 13.81
C CYS A 98 74.01 -16.34 12.47
N SER A 99 74.70 -16.59 11.35
CA SER A 99 74.26 -16.12 10.03
C SER A 99 73.00 -16.84 9.54
N GLN A 100 72.71 -18.02 10.08
CA GLN A 100 71.49 -18.78 9.79
C GLN A 100 70.20 -18.09 10.28
N MET A 101 70.33 -17.09 11.15
CA MET A 101 69.21 -16.27 11.63
C MET A 101 69.06 -14.94 10.87
N ALA A 102 69.82 -14.75 9.80
CA ALA A 102 69.69 -13.58 8.95
C ALA A 102 68.35 -13.58 8.22
N PHE A 103 67.73 -12.40 8.16
CA PHE A 103 66.54 -12.20 7.34
C PHE A 103 66.91 -12.38 5.86
N THR A 104 66.14 -13.20 5.16
CA THR A 104 66.41 -13.55 3.76
C THR A 104 65.43 -12.87 2.82
N ASP A 105 65.79 -12.84 1.52
CA ASP A 105 64.86 -12.41 0.47
C ASP A 105 63.60 -13.29 0.40
N GLU A 106 63.71 -14.55 0.81
CA GLU A 106 62.56 -15.47 0.90
C GLU A 106 61.59 -15.02 2.00
N ASP A 107 62.08 -14.59 3.16
CA ASP A 107 61.27 -14.05 4.25
C ASP A 107 60.54 -12.76 3.81
N ALA A 108 61.24 -11.89 3.07
CA ALA A 108 60.64 -10.69 2.49
C ALA A 108 59.51 -11.03 1.50
N GLN A 109 59.70 -12.06 0.68
CA GLN A 109 58.69 -12.52 -0.28
C GLN A 109 57.50 -13.19 0.40
N GLN A 110 57.70 -13.90 1.51
CA GLN A 110 56.61 -14.45 2.32
C GLN A 110 55.71 -13.33 2.88
N ILE A 111 56.30 -12.27 3.45
CA ILE A 111 55.55 -11.10 3.94
C ILE A 111 54.79 -10.42 2.79
N ARG A 112 55.42 -10.27 1.62
CA ARG A 112 54.79 -9.65 0.43
C ARG A 112 53.65 -10.50 -0.14
N SER A 113 53.81 -11.82 -0.16
CA SER A 113 52.80 -12.76 -0.69
C SER A 113 51.60 -12.93 0.25
N ALA A 114 51.81 -12.81 1.56
CA ALA A 114 50.73 -12.78 2.54
C ALA A 114 49.76 -11.59 2.34
N ASN A 115 50.21 -10.52 1.67
CA ASN A 115 49.41 -9.34 1.35
C ASN A 115 48.68 -9.41 -0.02
N ARG A 116 48.57 -10.60 -0.65
CA ARG A 116 47.95 -10.76 -1.98
C ARG A 116 46.50 -11.27 -1.96
N GLY A 117 45.83 -11.24 -0.81
CA GLY A 117 44.47 -11.77 -0.67
C GLY A 117 43.38 -11.00 -1.44
N PHE A 118 43.63 -9.75 -1.84
CA PHE A 118 42.66 -8.97 -2.61
C PHE A 118 42.67 -9.33 -4.11
N PRO A 119 41.52 -9.37 -4.80
CA PRO A 119 40.15 -9.12 -4.33
C PRO A 119 39.35 -10.37 -3.93
N PHE A 120 39.89 -11.58 -4.13
CA PHE A 120 39.09 -12.82 -4.12
C PHE A 120 39.26 -13.70 -2.88
N ASN A 121 40.17 -13.37 -1.96
CA ASN A 121 40.36 -14.08 -0.70
C ASN A 121 39.71 -13.29 0.45
N PHE A 122 38.60 -13.82 0.97
CA PHE A 122 37.82 -13.22 2.04
C PHE A 122 38.26 -13.73 3.40
N THR A 123 38.64 -12.83 4.30
CA THR A 123 38.75 -13.15 5.72
C THR A 123 37.33 -13.09 6.31
N GLY A 124 36.74 -14.27 6.54
CA GLY A 124 35.43 -14.39 7.18
C GLY A 124 35.48 -13.89 8.62
N GLN A 125 34.52 -13.04 9.01
CA GLN A 125 34.31 -12.69 10.40
C GLN A 125 33.40 -13.75 11.04
N PRO A 126 33.57 -14.05 12.34
CA PRO A 126 32.70 -15.00 13.02
C PRO A 126 31.23 -14.58 12.89
N PRO A 127 30.31 -15.50 12.55
CA PRO A 127 28.89 -15.20 12.49
C PRO A 127 28.42 -14.73 13.87
N GLN A 128 27.58 -13.69 13.89
CA GLN A 128 27.05 -13.10 15.10
C GLN A 128 25.55 -13.32 15.18
N LEU A 129 25.07 -13.76 16.35
CA LEU A 129 23.66 -13.87 16.69
C LEU A 129 23.39 -12.99 17.91
N SER A 130 22.41 -12.09 17.81
CA SER A 130 22.03 -11.18 18.89
C SER A 130 20.53 -11.17 19.09
N LEU A 131 20.11 -11.32 20.36
CA LEU A 131 18.74 -11.15 20.80
C LEU A 131 18.68 -9.90 21.66
N SER A 132 17.80 -8.96 21.32
CA SER A 132 17.60 -7.72 22.08
C SER A 132 16.16 -7.59 22.54
N VAL A 133 15.97 -7.27 23.81
CA VAL A 133 14.69 -6.97 24.44
C VAL A 133 14.73 -5.51 24.89
N SER A 134 13.75 -4.70 24.45
CA SER A 134 13.64 -3.30 24.85
C SER A 134 12.27 -3.04 25.46
N LEU A 135 12.25 -2.53 26.69
CA LEU A 135 11.04 -2.08 27.39
C LEU A 135 11.24 -0.66 27.94
N PRO A 136 10.83 0.38 27.20
CA PRO A 136 10.90 1.74 27.71
C PRO A 136 9.90 1.93 28.87
N ILE A 137 10.41 2.23 30.06
CA ILE A 137 9.61 2.33 31.29
C ILE A 137 8.82 3.65 31.31
N PHE A 138 9.46 4.77 30.95
CA PHE A 138 8.83 6.08 30.89
C PHE A 138 9.28 6.86 29.65
N GLN A 139 8.34 7.50 28.97
CA GLN A 139 8.59 8.26 27.73
C GLN A 139 7.93 9.64 27.76
N GLY A 140 7.76 10.24 28.95
CA GLY A 140 7.12 11.56 29.07
C GLY A 140 5.67 11.58 28.59
N LEU A 141 4.89 10.54 28.94
CA LEU A 141 3.48 10.36 28.55
C LEU A 141 3.19 10.25 27.04
N ASN A 142 4.22 10.23 26.17
CA ASN A 142 4.02 10.13 24.72
C ASN A 142 3.18 8.93 24.29
N ARG A 143 3.36 7.78 24.95
CA ARG A 143 2.59 6.57 24.68
C ARG A 143 1.09 6.74 24.95
N GLN A 144 0.73 7.41 26.04
CA GLN A 144 -0.67 7.69 26.37
C GLN A 144 -1.29 8.63 25.33
N ARG A 145 -0.55 9.67 24.93
CA ARG A 145 -0.96 10.59 23.87
C ARG A 145 -1.22 9.86 22.55
N GLN A 146 -0.31 8.99 22.12
CA GLN A 146 -0.45 8.21 20.88
C GLN A 146 -1.69 7.30 20.90
N VAL A 147 -1.97 6.65 22.03
CA VAL A 147 -3.18 5.81 22.16
C VAL A 147 -4.44 6.68 22.09
N SER A 148 -4.47 7.79 22.82
CA SER A 148 -5.62 8.72 22.80
C SER A 148 -5.86 9.28 21.41
N GLU A 149 -4.80 9.66 20.69
CA GLU A 149 -4.88 10.19 19.33
C GLU A 149 -5.44 9.14 18.36
N ALA A 150 -4.93 7.91 18.41
CA ALA A 150 -5.45 6.82 17.59
C ALA A 150 -6.92 6.48 17.91
N GLN A 151 -7.33 6.62 19.17
CA GLN A 151 -8.74 6.41 19.58
C GLN A 151 -9.66 7.49 19.02
N VAL A 152 -9.27 8.76 19.12
CA VAL A 152 -10.03 9.88 18.53
C VAL A 152 -10.15 9.71 17.02
N GLN A 153 -9.05 9.34 16.33
CA GLN A 153 -9.10 9.08 14.89
C GLN A 153 -10.05 7.93 14.52
N LEU A 154 -10.15 6.88 15.35
CA LEU A 154 -11.12 5.81 15.14
C LEU A 154 -12.56 6.30 15.37
N GLU A 155 -12.77 7.13 16.39
CA GLU A 155 -14.08 7.74 16.68
C GLU A 155 -14.55 8.66 15.56
N ASP A 156 -13.66 9.48 15.00
CA ASP A 156 -13.94 10.33 13.84
C ASP A 156 -14.39 9.48 12.62
N ILE A 157 -13.76 8.32 12.42
CA ILE A 157 -14.16 7.39 11.34
C ILE A 157 -15.51 6.75 11.64
N ASP A 158 -15.80 6.42 12.89
CA ASP A 158 -17.11 5.89 13.30
C ASP A 158 -18.23 6.91 13.06
N LEU A 159 -17.97 8.19 13.37
CA LEU A 159 -18.90 9.29 13.08
C LEU A 159 -19.09 9.49 11.58
N ASN A 160 -18.02 9.47 10.79
CA ASN A 160 -18.10 9.56 9.34
C ASN A 160 -18.89 8.39 8.73
N LEU A 161 -18.63 7.15 9.19
CA LEU A 161 -19.42 5.99 8.76
C LEU A 161 -20.92 6.21 9.04
N ARG A 162 -21.25 6.72 10.23
CA ARG A 162 -22.64 7.00 10.60
C ARG A 162 -23.27 8.09 9.73
N GLU A 163 -22.53 9.15 9.44
CA GLU A 163 -22.98 10.22 8.54
C GLU A 163 -23.31 9.65 7.15
N GLN A 164 -22.44 8.78 6.62
CA GLN A 164 -22.61 8.17 5.29
C GLN A 164 -23.78 7.17 5.26
N GLU A 165 -24.05 6.45 6.36
CA GLU A 165 -25.25 5.62 6.48
C GLU A 165 -26.54 6.45 6.45
N LEU A 166 -26.55 7.61 7.12
CA LEU A 166 -27.70 8.52 7.12
C LEU A 166 -27.89 9.16 5.74
N ALA A 167 -26.79 9.57 5.09
CA ALA A 167 -26.80 10.09 3.73
C ALA A 167 -27.33 9.05 2.73
N LEU A 168 -26.88 7.79 2.84
CA LEU A 168 -27.40 6.69 2.02
C LEU A 168 -28.91 6.56 2.19
N ARG A 169 -29.41 6.57 3.44
CA ARG A 169 -30.84 6.46 3.71
C ARG A 169 -31.65 7.59 3.06
N ALA A 170 -31.15 8.83 3.15
CA ALA A 170 -31.79 9.99 2.54
C ALA A 170 -31.75 9.94 1.00
N ASN A 171 -30.62 9.52 0.43
CA ASN A 171 -30.44 9.37 -1.01
C ASN A 171 -31.37 8.28 -1.57
N ILE A 172 -31.49 7.13 -0.92
CA ILE A 172 -32.43 6.07 -1.33
C ILE A 172 -33.87 6.59 -1.29
N ALA A 173 -34.26 7.29 -0.22
CA ALA A 173 -35.60 7.85 -0.11
C ALA A 173 -35.92 8.83 -1.26
N THR A 174 -34.96 9.70 -1.59
CA THR A 174 -35.10 10.70 -2.66
C THR A 174 -35.11 10.04 -4.03
N SER A 175 -34.15 9.17 -4.34
CA SER A 175 -34.06 8.46 -5.61
C SER A 175 -35.27 7.57 -5.88
N LEU A 176 -35.78 6.87 -4.86
CA LEU A 176 -36.99 6.06 -4.99
C LEU A 176 -38.23 6.92 -5.31
N ALA A 177 -38.35 8.10 -4.68
CA ALA A 177 -39.41 9.04 -5.01
C ALA A 177 -39.29 9.55 -6.46
N THR A 178 -38.08 9.87 -6.91
CA THR A 178 -37.82 10.26 -8.31
C THR A 178 -38.20 9.17 -9.30
N VAL A 179 -37.85 7.90 -9.02
CA VAL A 179 -38.23 6.75 -9.86
C VAL A 179 -39.75 6.61 -9.95
N ARG A 180 -40.45 6.71 -8.82
CA ARG A 180 -41.91 6.65 -8.79
C ARG A 180 -42.54 7.80 -9.59
N ALA A 181 -42.02 9.01 -9.45
CA ALA A 181 -42.49 10.17 -10.21
C ALA A 181 -42.24 10.00 -11.72
N ALA A 182 -41.05 9.54 -12.12
CA ALA A 182 -40.71 9.28 -13.52
C ALA A 182 -41.59 8.18 -14.13
N TYR A 183 -41.91 7.14 -13.36
CA TYR A 183 -42.85 6.09 -13.78
C TYR A 183 -44.25 6.65 -14.05
N GLN A 184 -44.78 7.47 -13.12
CA GLN A 184 -46.10 8.10 -13.30
C GLN A 184 -46.12 9.08 -14.47
N ALA A 185 -45.05 9.84 -14.67
CA ALA A 185 -44.90 10.72 -15.83
C ALA A 185 -44.93 9.91 -17.14
N ALA A 186 -44.23 8.78 -17.21
CA ALA A 186 -44.26 7.91 -18.38
C ALA A 186 -45.68 7.36 -18.69
N LEU A 187 -46.45 7.01 -17.66
CA LEU A 187 -47.86 6.59 -17.83
C LEU A 187 -48.77 7.73 -18.32
N ILE A 188 -48.50 8.97 -17.90
CA ILE A 188 -49.22 10.15 -18.39
C ILE A 188 -48.87 10.39 -19.87
N GLU A 189 -47.59 10.36 -20.23
CA GLU A 189 -47.19 10.58 -21.62
C GLU A 189 -47.65 9.46 -22.57
N GLU A 190 -47.74 8.21 -22.09
CA GLU A 190 -48.37 7.12 -22.82
C GLU A 190 -49.85 7.41 -23.13
N GLN A 191 -50.60 7.95 -22.16
CA GLN A 191 -51.99 8.35 -22.38
C GLN A 191 -52.11 9.57 -23.31
N ASN A 192 -51.24 10.57 -23.16
CA ASN A 192 -51.21 11.75 -24.03
C ASN A 192 -50.92 11.35 -25.48
N GLN A 193 -49.99 10.41 -25.69
CA GLN A 193 -49.67 9.85 -26.99
C GLN A 193 -50.88 9.14 -27.61
N ALA A 194 -51.60 8.32 -26.84
CA ALA A 194 -52.83 7.66 -27.32
C ALA A 194 -53.94 8.66 -27.67
N VAL A 195 -54.05 9.78 -26.93
CA VAL A 195 -54.99 10.87 -27.25
C VAL A 195 -54.57 11.59 -28.53
N ALA A 196 -53.28 11.87 -28.71
CA ALA A 196 -52.77 12.50 -29.93
C ALA A 196 -52.95 11.61 -31.18
N ASP A 197 -52.83 10.29 -31.03
CA ASP A 197 -53.13 9.30 -32.07
C ASP A 197 -54.58 9.42 -32.56
N GLU A 198 -55.53 9.49 -31.62
CA GLU A 198 -56.94 9.61 -31.92
C GLU A 198 -57.29 10.97 -32.54
N GLN A 199 -56.67 12.05 -32.07
CA GLN A 199 -56.83 13.40 -32.65
C GLN A 199 -56.36 13.45 -34.10
N LEU A 200 -55.18 12.91 -34.39
CA LEU A 200 -54.67 12.83 -35.75
C LEU A 200 -55.59 11.98 -36.64
N ARG A 201 -56.09 10.86 -36.13
CA ARG A 201 -57.04 10.01 -36.85
C ARG A 201 -58.31 10.78 -37.23
N LEU A 202 -58.93 11.48 -36.27
CA LEU A 202 -60.14 12.27 -36.51
C LEU A 202 -59.90 13.42 -37.49
N ALA A 203 -58.79 14.17 -37.33
CA ALA A 203 -58.42 15.25 -38.23
C ALA A 203 -58.21 14.73 -39.67
N THR A 204 -57.55 13.58 -39.81
CA THR A 204 -57.35 12.91 -41.10
C THR A 204 -58.69 12.50 -41.74
N GLU A 205 -59.60 11.92 -40.97
CA GLU A 205 -60.93 11.53 -41.45
C GLU A 205 -61.75 12.76 -41.91
N ARG A 206 -61.76 13.84 -41.11
CA ARG A 206 -62.46 15.09 -41.44
C ARG A 206 -61.88 15.79 -42.66
N PHE A 207 -60.56 15.82 -42.80
CA PHE A 207 -59.89 16.39 -43.97
C PHE A 207 -60.26 15.63 -45.26
N ARG A 208 -60.30 14.29 -45.20
CA ARG A 208 -60.71 13.44 -46.35
C ARG A 208 -62.13 13.71 -46.84
N VAL A 209 -63.04 14.07 -45.93
CA VAL A 209 -64.43 14.42 -46.27
C VAL A 209 -64.66 15.93 -46.46
N GLY A 210 -63.60 16.74 -46.43
CA GLY A 210 -63.66 18.19 -46.64
C GLY A 210 -64.25 19.00 -45.47
N LEU A 211 -64.33 18.42 -44.27
CA LEU A 211 -64.86 19.04 -43.05
C LEU A 211 -63.76 19.69 -42.16
N ALA A 212 -62.51 19.61 -42.57
CA ALA A 212 -61.33 20.22 -41.95
C ALA A 212 -60.41 20.77 -43.04
N ASP A 213 -59.63 21.80 -42.74
CA ASP A 213 -58.63 22.35 -43.66
C ASP A 213 -57.25 21.70 -43.47
N PHE A 214 -56.29 22.07 -44.32
CA PHE A 214 -54.92 21.53 -44.25
C PHE A 214 -54.17 21.98 -42.99
N LEU A 215 -54.50 23.15 -42.44
CA LEU A 215 -53.85 23.68 -41.24
C LEU A 215 -54.22 22.82 -40.02
N GLU A 216 -55.50 22.45 -39.87
CA GLU A 216 -55.97 21.55 -38.80
C GLU A 216 -55.29 20.18 -38.85
N LEU A 217 -55.10 19.60 -40.04
CA LEU A 217 -54.37 18.35 -40.21
C LEU A 217 -52.90 18.49 -39.80
N LEU A 218 -52.22 19.54 -40.26
CA LEU A 218 -50.81 19.79 -39.96
C LEU A 218 -50.58 20.03 -38.46
N GLU A 219 -51.50 20.72 -37.79
CA GLU A 219 -51.47 20.92 -36.34
C GLU A 219 -51.59 19.58 -35.59
N ALA A 220 -52.53 18.72 -35.99
CA ALA A 220 -52.68 17.40 -35.39
C ALA A 220 -51.45 16.49 -35.62
N GLU A 221 -50.83 16.54 -36.80
CA GLU A 221 -49.57 15.84 -37.08
C GLU A 221 -48.43 16.35 -36.18
N THR A 222 -48.35 17.67 -35.96
CA THR A 222 -47.33 18.28 -35.11
C THR A 222 -47.49 17.85 -33.65
N ILE A 223 -48.73 17.89 -33.12
CA ILE A 223 -49.05 17.44 -31.75
C ILE A 223 -48.68 15.97 -31.57
N LYS A 224 -49.01 15.12 -32.56
CA LYS A 224 -48.65 13.70 -32.56
C LYS A 224 -47.14 13.47 -32.48
N VAL A 225 -46.36 14.15 -33.31
CA VAL A 225 -44.88 14.03 -33.30
C VAL A 225 -44.29 14.51 -31.97
N GLU A 226 -44.85 15.58 -31.40
CA GLU A 226 -44.44 16.07 -30.09
C GLU A 226 -44.75 15.07 -28.97
N ALA A 227 -45.95 14.49 -28.96
CA ALA A 227 -46.36 13.48 -27.98
C ALA A 227 -45.49 12.22 -28.06
N ASP A 228 -45.15 11.73 -29.27
CA ASP A 228 -44.24 10.60 -29.44
C ASP A 228 -42.84 10.90 -28.88
N ARG A 229 -42.33 12.10 -29.10
CA ARG A 229 -41.03 12.53 -28.55
C ARG A 229 -41.07 12.59 -27.02
N LEU A 230 -42.14 13.12 -26.44
CA LEU A 230 -42.32 13.21 -24.99
C LEU A 230 -42.42 11.83 -24.35
N GLN A 231 -43.14 10.90 -24.95
CA GLN A 231 -43.24 9.51 -24.49
C GLN A 231 -41.86 8.83 -24.45
N ILE A 232 -41.09 8.91 -25.54
CA ILE A 232 -39.73 8.33 -25.61
C ILE A 232 -38.84 8.94 -24.53
N THR A 233 -38.93 10.26 -24.34
CA THR A 233 -38.15 10.98 -23.33
C THR A 233 -38.53 10.53 -21.91
N ALA A 234 -39.82 10.37 -21.62
CA ALA A 234 -40.31 9.94 -20.31
C ALA A 234 -39.86 8.50 -19.98
N ILE A 235 -39.89 7.59 -20.95
CA ILE A 235 -39.37 6.22 -20.80
C ILE A 235 -37.87 6.24 -20.49
N TYR A 236 -37.10 7.06 -21.23
CA TYR A 236 -35.67 7.21 -20.97
C TYR A 236 -35.39 7.73 -19.56
N VAL A 237 -36.08 8.80 -19.14
CA VAL A 237 -35.93 9.39 -17.78
C VAL A 237 -36.28 8.37 -16.70
N TYR A 238 -37.31 7.56 -16.91
CA TYR A 238 -37.63 6.47 -15.98
C TYR A 238 -36.48 5.46 -15.85
N HIS A 239 -35.93 4.98 -16.97
CA HIS A 239 -34.81 4.04 -16.91
C HIS A 239 -33.52 4.64 -16.34
N ASP A 240 -33.25 5.91 -16.61
CA ASP A 240 -32.14 6.66 -16.02
C ASP A 240 -32.30 6.80 -14.49
N SER A 241 -33.50 7.16 -14.03
CA SER A 241 -33.78 7.31 -12.60
C SER A 241 -33.55 6.00 -11.81
N ILE A 242 -33.85 4.85 -12.41
CA ILE A 242 -33.57 3.55 -11.79
C ILE A 242 -32.06 3.27 -11.79
N ALA A 243 -31.33 3.56 -12.87
CA ALA A 243 -29.87 3.38 -12.89
C ALA A 243 -29.20 4.24 -11.80
N ASN A 244 -29.69 5.46 -11.58
CA ASN A 244 -29.25 6.31 -10.47
C ASN A 244 -29.58 5.69 -9.10
N LEU A 245 -30.76 5.08 -8.92
CA LEU A 245 -31.10 4.35 -7.70
C LEU A 245 -30.16 3.14 -7.47
N GLU A 246 -29.87 2.37 -8.51
CA GLU A 246 -28.93 1.23 -8.47
C GLU A 246 -27.51 1.70 -8.10
N ALA A 247 -27.06 2.83 -8.63
CA ALA A 247 -25.77 3.42 -8.27
C ALA A 247 -25.72 3.84 -6.79
N VAL A 248 -26.82 4.38 -6.23
CA VAL A 248 -26.91 4.73 -4.81
C VAL A 248 -26.88 3.48 -3.92
N VAL A 249 -27.60 2.42 -4.28
CA VAL A 249 -27.62 1.15 -3.53
C VAL A 249 -26.30 0.38 -3.71
N GLY A 250 -25.66 0.50 -4.86
CA GLY A 250 -24.40 -0.18 -5.20
C GLY A 250 -24.59 -1.57 -5.80
N THR A 251 -25.79 -1.93 -6.26
CA THR A 251 -26.07 -3.19 -6.96
C THR A 251 -27.25 -3.02 -7.92
N SER A 252 -27.35 -3.93 -8.89
CA SER A 252 -28.54 -4.06 -9.74
C SER A 252 -29.74 -4.46 -8.89
N ILE A 253 -30.84 -3.73 -9.01
CA ILE A 253 -32.13 -4.04 -8.36
C ILE A 253 -33.14 -4.59 -9.39
N ARG A 254 -32.85 -4.37 -10.68
CA ARG A 254 -33.48 -5.12 -11.75
C ARG A 254 -32.94 -6.54 -11.70
N THR A 255 -33.77 -7.51 -11.31
CA THR A 255 -33.45 -8.92 -11.57
C THR A 255 -33.34 -9.13 -13.09
N PRO A 256 -32.44 -10.01 -13.56
CA PRO A 256 -32.52 -10.55 -14.92
C PRO A 256 -33.85 -11.30 -15.16
#